data_AF-A0A2A3ZCK0-F1
#
_entry.id   AF-A0A2A3ZCK0-F1
#
_cell.length_a   1.000
_cell.length_b   1.000
_cell.length_c   1.000
_cell.angle_alpha   90.00
_cell.angle_beta   90.00
_cell.angle_gamma   90.00
#
_symmetry.space_group_name_H-M   'P 1'
#
loop_
_entity.id
_entity.type
_entity.pdbx_description
1 polymer ?
#
loop_
_entity_poly.entity_id
_entity_poly.type
_entity_poly.pdbx_seq_one_letter_code
_entity_poly.pdbx_strand_id
1 'polypeptide(L)'
;MKKAIIALAAAIGIIAIAIGGLFVWEHQSKLSLENQVEDYLADQGVDSTGIDVHGRPYILFAIQDSVDLTYVDLALQAGTNKDQLLVHRLSHGRADRLTRFVTFDHPAGDVDPNERADGSFTDSAMVNGTKVTYTSEVKDRTLRLFADGQLAGEIEVEEGVSEHGAAVTKTGVVVELEYDSSHDNDQ
;
A
#
# COMPACT_ATOMS: atom_id res chain seq x y z
N MET A 1 28.51 50.39 -2.28
CA MET A 1 27.59 49.61 -3.13
C MET A 1 28.18 48.26 -3.57
N LYS A 2 29.37 48.18 -4.19
CA LYS A 2 29.98 46.90 -4.62
C LYS A 2 30.12 45.85 -3.49
N LYS A 3 30.57 46.25 -2.30
CA LYS A 3 30.69 45.34 -1.13
C LYS A 3 29.34 44.77 -0.67
N ALA A 4 28.27 45.56 -0.73
CA ALA A 4 26.92 45.11 -0.38
C ALA A 4 26.37 44.11 -1.40
N ILE A 5 26.64 44.31 -2.69
CA ILE A 5 26.25 43.39 -3.77
C ILE A 5 26.99 42.05 -3.63
N ILE A 6 28.30 42.07 -3.32
CA ILE A 6 29.08 40.84 -3.09
C ILE A 6 28.57 40.08 -1.87
N ALA A 7 28.28 40.78 -0.76
CA ALA A 7 27.71 40.16 0.43
C ALA A 7 26.33 39.53 0.16
N LEU A 8 25.48 40.22 -0.61
CA LEU A 8 24.18 39.69 -1.02
C LEU A 8 24.32 38.45 -1.91
N ALA A 9 25.22 38.48 -2.90
CA ALA A 9 25.47 37.34 -3.78
C ALA A 9 26.00 36.12 -3.00
N ALA A 10 26.90 36.35 -2.03
CA ALA A 10 27.40 35.31 -1.14
C ALA A 10 26.28 34.73 -0.25
N ALA A 11 25.42 35.58 0.33
CA ALA A 11 24.30 35.14 1.14
C ALA A 11 23.30 34.29 0.34
N ILE A 12 22.95 34.72 -0.88
CA ILE A 12 22.07 33.95 -1.78
C ILE A 12 22.71 32.60 -2.14
N GLY A 13 24.02 32.58 -2.42
CA GLY A 13 24.76 31.35 -2.70
C GLY A 13 24.70 30.35 -1.54
N ILE A 14 24.89 30.81 -0.31
CA ILE A 14 24.80 29.97 0.89
C ILE A 14 23.38 29.40 1.06
N ILE A 15 22.35 30.23 0.88
CA ILE A 15 20.95 29.79 0.97
C ILE A 15 20.65 28.71 -0.08
N ALA A 16 21.09 28.91 -1.32
CA ALA A 16 20.89 27.94 -2.40
C ALA A 16 21.56 26.59 -2.10
N ILE A 17 22.78 26.60 -1.56
CA ILE A 17 23.50 25.38 -1.14
C ILE A 17 22.75 24.69 0.00
N ALA A 18 22.29 25.43 1.01
CA ALA A 18 21.56 24.87 2.15
C ALA A 18 20.25 24.20 1.71
N ILE A 19 19.48 24.85 0.83
CA ILE A 19 18.26 24.29 0.26
C ILE A 19 18.56 23.04 -0.56
N GLY A 20 19.59 23.09 -1.43
CA GLY A 20 20.01 21.94 -2.22
C GLY A 20 20.41 20.74 -1.34
N GLY A 21 21.14 20.99 -0.25
CA GLY A 21 21.49 19.97 0.73
C GLY A 21 20.27 19.33 1.41
N LEU A 22 19.27 20.14 1.77
CA LEU A 22 18.01 19.64 2.33
C LEU A 22 17.25 18.73 1.36
N PHE A 23 17.19 19.07 0.08
CA PHE A 23 16.55 18.22 -0.93
C PHE A 23 17.26 16.88 -1.10
N VAL A 24 18.60 16.88 -1.13
CA VAL A 24 19.38 15.65 -1.22
C VAL A 24 19.17 14.79 0.03
N TRP A 25 19.17 15.40 1.21
CA TRP A 25 18.96 14.68 2.47
C TRP A 25 17.54 14.09 2.57
N GLU A 26 16.52 14.82 2.11
CA GLU A 26 15.15 14.32 2.02
C GLU A 26 15.04 13.10 1.10
N HIS A 27 15.67 13.15 -0.07
CA HIS A 27 15.69 12.03 -1.00
C HIS A 27 16.43 10.81 -0.44
N GLN A 28 17.59 11.02 0.18
CA GLN A 28 18.35 9.93 0.82
C GLN A 28 17.61 9.33 2.01
N SER A 29 16.88 10.16 2.77
CA SER A 29 16.05 9.70 3.88
C SER A 29 14.92 8.80 3.38
N LYS A 30 14.27 9.16 2.26
CA LYS A 30 13.26 8.29 1.63
C LYS A 30 13.85 6.92 1.28
N LEU A 31 14.96 6.88 0.55
CA LEU A 31 15.62 5.62 0.16
C LEU A 31 16.03 4.78 1.37
N SER A 32 16.51 5.43 2.44
CA SER A 32 16.87 4.73 3.68
C SER A 32 15.67 4.06 4.33
N LEU A 33 14.51 4.74 4.36
CA LEU A 33 13.28 4.18 4.91
C LEU A 33 12.70 3.07 4.03
N GLU A 34 12.80 3.20 2.69
CA GLU A 34 12.41 2.16 1.75
C GLU A 34 13.23 0.88 1.95
N ASN A 35 14.55 1.01 2.11
CA ASN A 35 15.42 -0.13 2.42
C ASN A 35 15.07 -0.80 3.75
N GLN A 36 14.70 -0.03 4.79
CA GLN A 36 14.25 -0.61 6.07
C GLN A 36 12.98 -1.45 5.90
N VAL A 37 12.05 -0.99 5.07
CA VAL A 37 10.84 -1.75 4.76
C VAL A 37 11.19 -2.99 3.93
N GLU A 38 12.09 -2.86 2.95
CA GLU A 38 12.57 -3.99 2.14
C GLU A 38 13.20 -5.08 3.03
N ASP A 39 14.10 -4.71 3.94
CA ASP A 39 14.72 -5.64 4.90
C ASP A 39 13.66 -6.32 5.78
N TYR A 40 12.70 -5.55 6.31
CA TYR A 40 11.59 -6.10 7.10
C TYR A 40 10.75 -7.11 6.30
N LEU A 41 10.40 -6.79 5.05
CA LEU A 41 9.60 -7.69 4.19
C LEU A 41 10.37 -8.95 3.83
N ALA A 42 11.68 -8.84 3.55
CA ALA A 42 12.54 -9.98 3.26
C ALA A 42 12.61 -10.95 4.46
N ASP A 43 12.69 -10.44 5.69
CA ASP A 43 12.65 -11.24 6.91
C ASP A 43 11.31 -11.98 7.08
N GLN A 44 10.22 -11.43 6.55
CA GLN A 44 8.90 -12.07 6.53
C GLN A 44 8.69 -12.98 5.30
N GLY A 45 9.67 -13.08 4.39
CA GLY A 45 9.55 -13.84 3.15
C GLY A 45 8.57 -13.26 2.14
N VAL A 46 8.33 -11.93 2.19
CA VAL A 46 7.44 -11.22 1.28
C VAL A 46 8.26 -10.56 0.17
N ASP A 47 8.05 -10.98 -1.07
CA ASP A 47 8.69 -10.39 -2.24
C ASP A 47 7.89 -9.18 -2.74
N SER A 48 8.48 -7.99 -2.66
CA SER A 48 7.89 -6.76 -3.22
C SER A 48 8.33 -6.52 -4.67
N THR A 49 7.44 -5.94 -5.48
CA THR A 49 7.74 -5.43 -6.83
C THR A 49 7.90 -3.91 -6.87
N GLY A 50 7.43 -3.22 -5.83
CA GLY A 50 7.63 -1.79 -5.60
C GLY A 50 7.37 -1.42 -4.15
N ILE A 51 8.08 -0.41 -3.64
CA ILE A 51 7.93 0.14 -2.28
C ILE A 51 7.83 1.66 -2.41
N ASP A 52 6.84 2.27 -1.75
CA ASP A 52 6.68 3.72 -1.68
C ASP A 52 6.32 4.17 -0.26
N VAL A 53 7.31 4.76 0.40
CA VAL A 53 7.15 5.30 1.76
C VAL A 53 6.38 6.62 1.73
N HIS A 54 5.33 6.68 2.53
CA HIS A 54 4.46 7.84 2.70
C HIS A 54 4.73 8.56 4.04
N GLY A 55 4.38 9.85 4.10
CA GLY A 55 4.61 10.69 5.27
C GLY A 55 5.83 11.59 5.11
N ARG A 56 5.64 12.79 4.55
CA ARG A 56 6.70 13.79 4.41
C ARG A 56 6.69 14.76 5.59
N PRO A 57 7.85 15.32 6.00
CA PRO A 57 9.18 15.13 5.42
C PRO A 57 9.90 13.86 5.91
N TYR A 58 10.56 13.15 5.01
CA TYR A 58 11.21 11.86 5.28
C TYR A 58 12.38 11.97 6.28
N ILE A 59 13.06 13.11 6.32
CA ILE A 59 14.16 13.34 7.26
C ILE A 59 13.72 13.12 8.72
N LEU A 60 12.50 13.54 9.08
CA LEU A 60 12.03 13.41 10.47
C LEU A 60 11.79 11.95 10.84
N PHE A 61 11.24 11.18 9.91
CA PHE A 61 11.00 9.74 10.04
C PHE A 61 12.32 8.95 10.11
N ALA A 62 13.28 9.28 9.26
CA ALA A 62 14.61 8.68 9.29
C ALA A 62 15.38 8.96 10.60
N ILE A 63 15.22 10.16 11.19
CA ILE A 63 15.81 10.47 12.51
C ILE A 63 15.16 9.65 13.63
N GLN A 64 13.88 9.32 13.49
CA GLN A 64 13.12 8.54 14.46
C GLN A 64 13.22 7.03 14.25
N ASP A 65 13.90 6.58 13.19
CA ASP A 65 13.95 5.19 12.77
C ASP A 65 12.55 4.56 12.66
N SER A 66 11.63 5.31 12.04
CA SER A 66 10.23 4.95 11.94
C SER A 66 9.64 5.29 10.58
N VAL A 67 8.64 4.52 10.16
CA VAL A 67 7.85 4.76 8.94
C VAL A 67 6.38 4.65 9.27
N ASP A 68 5.59 5.71 9.08
CA ASP A 68 4.17 5.69 9.43
C ASP A 68 3.32 4.81 8.50
N LEU A 69 3.55 4.90 7.19
CA LEU A 69 2.78 4.17 6.19
C LEU A 69 3.63 3.91 4.96
N THR A 70 3.67 2.66 4.51
CA THR A 70 4.32 2.28 3.25
C THR A 70 3.35 1.52 2.38
N TYR A 71 3.31 1.88 1.10
CA TYR A 71 2.62 1.09 0.08
C TYR A 71 3.62 0.17 -0.58
N VAL A 72 3.29 -1.12 -0.61
CA VAL A 72 4.15 -2.17 -1.14
C VAL A 72 3.35 -2.88 -2.22
N ASP A 73 3.80 -2.80 -3.47
CA ASP A 73 3.18 -3.51 -4.58
C ASP A 73 3.72 -4.94 -4.61
N LEU A 74 2.81 -5.92 -4.66
CA LEU A 74 3.14 -7.34 -4.68
C LEU A 74 3.03 -7.91 -6.10
N ALA A 75 3.63 -9.08 -6.31
CA ALA A 75 3.49 -9.79 -7.57
C ALA A 75 2.04 -10.20 -7.81
N LEU A 76 1.53 -9.91 -9.01
CA LEU A 76 0.14 -10.24 -9.36
C LEU A 76 -0.03 -11.74 -9.56
N GLN A 77 -1.14 -12.26 -9.05
CA GLN A 77 -1.63 -13.60 -9.33
C GLN A 77 -2.65 -13.57 -10.47
N ALA A 78 -2.88 -14.71 -11.11
CA ALA A 78 -3.83 -14.81 -12.21
C ALA A 78 -5.24 -14.34 -11.79
N GLY A 79 -5.87 -13.48 -12.60
CA GLY A 79 -7.20 -12.92 -12.30
C GLY A 79 -7.17 -11.70 -11.37
N THR A 80 -5.99 -11.18 -11.03
CA THR A 80 -5.82 -9.93 -10.28
C THR A 80 -5.10 -8.89 -11.14
N ASN A 81 -5.44 -7.62 -10.91
CA ASN A 81 -4.79 -6.48 -11.59
C ASN A 81 -4.08 -5.52 -10.64
N LYS A 82 -4.30 -5.66 -9.33
CA LYS A 82 -3.58 -4.94 -8.30
C LYS A 82 -3.48 -5.80 -7.06
N ASP A 83 -2.31 -5.81 -6.45
CA ASP A 83 -2.07 -6.44 -5.16
C ASP A 83 -1.13 -5.54 -4.38
N GLN A 84 -1.63 -4.99 -3.28
CA GLN A 84 -0.92 -3.95 -2.54
C GLN A 84 -1.00 -4.20 -1.05
N LEU A 85 0.16 -4.33 -0.40
CA LEU A 85 0.32 -4.42 1.03
C LEU A 85 0.60 -3.03 1.61
N LEU A 86 -0.09 -2.69 2.68
CA LEU A 86 0.14 -1.52 3.50
C LEU A 86 0.87 -1.95 4.76
N VAL A 87 2.08 -1.41 4.94
CA VAL A 87 2.82 -1.54 6.19
C VAL A 87 2.50 -0.31 7.05
N HIS A 88 1.74 -0.51 8.11
CA HIS A 88 1.39 0.54 9.06
C HIS A 88 2.40 0.56 10.21
N ARG A 89 3.02 1.72 10.42
CA ARG A 89 4.01 2.01 11.46
C ARG A 89 5.08 0.91 11.59
N LEU A 90 6.14 1.00 10.79
CA LEU A 90 7.34 0.21 10.98
C LEU A 90 8.30 0.97 11.90
N SER A 91 8.75 0.35 12.98
CA SER A 91 9.84 0.87 13.81
C SER A 91 10.56 -0.26 14.52
N HIS A 92 11.87 -0.15 14.71
CA HIS A 92 12.67 -1.18 15.39
C HIS A 92 12.46 -2.60 14.82
N GLY A 93 12.28 -2.72 13.50
CA GLY A 93 12.05 -3.98 12.80
C GLY A 93 10.67 -4.60 12.99
N ARG A 94 9.70 -3.87 13.55
CA ARG A 94 8.32 -4.37 13.75
C ARG A 94 7.29 -3.42 13.18
N ALA A 95 6.34 -3.97 12.42
CA ALA A 95 5.15 -3.24 11.98
C ALA A 95 4.02 -3.37 13.02
N ASP A 96 3.28 -2.28 13.24
CA ASP A 96 2.08 -2.31 14.09
C ASP A 96 0.97 -3.15 13.45
N ARG A 97 0.79 -2.99 12.12
CA ARG A 97 -0.26 -3.67 11.37
C ARG A 97 0.11 -3.83 9.89
N LEU A 98 -0.36 -4.92 9.30
CA LEU A 98 -0.26 -5.21 7.88
C LEU A 98 -1.66 -5.37 7.30
N THR A 99 -1.97 -4.60 6.26
CA THR A 99 -3.27 -4.66 5.56
C THR A 99 -3.00 -4.83 4.07
N ARG A 100 -3.53 -5.87 3.44
CA ARG A 100 -3.37 -6.11 2.00
C ARG A 100 -4.70 -5.89 1.28
N PHE A 101 -4.61 -5.26 0.12
CA PHE A 101 -5.72 -5.04 -0.78
C PHE A 101 -5.45 -5.77 -2.08
N VAL A 102 -6.29 -6.76 -2.37
CA VAL A 102 -6.23 -7.54 -3.60
C VAL A 102 -7.38 -7.09 -4.50
N THR A 103 -7.07 -6.64 -5.71
CA THR A 103 -8.07 -6.27 -6.71
C THR A 103 -8.17 -7.35 -7.77
N PHE A 104 -9.29 -8.06 -7.79
CA PHE A 104 -9.66 -8.97 -8.86
C PHE A 104 -10.13 -8.20 -10.09
N ASP A 105 -9.87 -8.77 -11.27
CA ASP A 105 -10.43 -8.28 -12.51
C ASP A 105 -11.97 -8.25 -12.47
N HIS A 106 -12.56 -7.27 -13.15
CA HIS A 106 -14.00 -7.29 -13.35
C HIS A 106 -14.41 -8.51 -14.19
N PRO A 107 -15.61 -9.08 -13.93
CA PRO A 107 -16.20 -9.99 -14.89
C PRO A 107 -16.47 -9.26 -16.21
N ALA A 108 -16.45 -9.99 -17.32
CA ALA A 108 -16.68 -9.42 -18.64
C ALA A 108 -18.06 -8.74 -18.73
N GLY A 109 -18.08 -7.46 -19.09
CA GLY A 109 -19.31 -6.66 -19.21
C GLY A 109 -19.08 -5.18 -18.89
N ASP A 110 -20.15 -4.40 -19.00
CA ASP A 110 -20.18 -3.04 -18.47
C ASP A 110 -20.50 -3.11 -16.97
N VAL A 111 -19.63 -2.53 -16.14
CA VAL A 111 -19.71 -2.60 -14.68
C VAL A 111 -19.85 -1.20 -14.11
N ASP A 112 -20.97 -0.95 -13.43
CA ASP A 112 -21.26 0.30 -12.74
C ASP A 112 -21.34 0.03 -11.21
N PRO A 113 -20.29 0.38 -10.45
CA PRO A 113 -20.25 0.14 -9.00
C PRO A 113 -21.34 0.90 -8.26
N ASN A 114 -21.99 0.23 -7.30
CA ASN A 114 -22.93 0.93 -6.42
C ASN A 114 -22.13 1.65 -5.31
N GLU A 115 -22.30 2.96 -5.23
CA GLU A 115 -21.71 3.81 -4.18
C GLU A 115 -22.76 4.14 -3.10
N ARG A 116 -22.31 4.29 -1.86
CA ARG A 116 -23.10 4.86 -0.77
C ARG A 116 -23.22 6.38 -0.96
N ALA A 117 -24.10 6.99 -0.17
CA ALA A 117 -24.32 8.44 -0.20
C ALA A 117 -23.06 9.28 0.13
N ASP A 118 -22.08 8.70 0.83
CA ASP A 118 -20.79 9.31 1.15
C ASP A 118 -19.71 9.10 0.06
N GLY A 119 -20.05 8.43 -1.04
CA GLY A 119 -19.14 8.10 -2.14
C GLY A 119 -18.29 6.85 -1.88
N SER A 120 -18.48 6.14 -0.77
CA SER A 120 -17.80 4.87 -0.54
C SER A 120 -18.39 3.75 -1.41
N PHE A 121 -17.53 2.89 -1.94
CA PHE A 121 -17.95 1.73 -2.71
C PHE A 121 -18.63 0.68 -1.81
N THR A 122 -19.55 -0.09 -2.41
CA THR A 122 -20.24 -1.20 -1.76
C THR A 122 -19.77 -2.54 -2.33
N ASP A 123 -20.29 -3.62 -1.76
CA ASP A 123 -20.11 -5.00 -2.21
C ASP A 123 -20.90 -5.35 -3.48
N SER A 124 -21.54 -4.38 -4.14
CA SER A 124 -22.41 -4.65 -5.28
C SER A 124 -22.23 -3.67 -6.43
N ALA A 125 -22.55 -4.13 -7.63
CA ALA A 125 -22.51 -3.34 -8.85
C ALA A 125 -23.62 -3.76 -9.81
N MET A 126 -23.94 -2.88 -10.76
CA MET A 126 -24.73 -3.23 -11.92
C MET A 126 -23.81 -3.78 -13.01
N VAL A 127 -23.96 -5.05 -13.37
CA VAL A 127 -23.23 -5.70 -14.46
C VAL A 127 -24.19 -5.95 -15.60
N ASN A 128 -23.96 -5.30 -16.74
CA ASN A 128 -24.86 -5.35 -17.90
C ASN A 128 -26.35 -5.09 -17.53
N GLY A 129 -26.59 -4.16 -16.59
CA GLY A 129 -27.93 -3.80 -16.12
C GLY A 129 -28.57 -4.76 -15.11
N THR A 130 -27.85 -5.78 -14.63
CA THR A 130 -28.29 -6.66 -13.53
C THR A 130 -27.46 -6.40 -12.28
N LYS A 131 -28.11 -6.32 -11.11
CA LYS A 131 -27.37 -6.18 -9.85
C LYS A 131 -26.68 -7.49 -9.51
N VAL A 132 -25.39 -7.42 -9.23
CA VAL A 132 -24.55 -8.51 -8.74
C VAL A 132 -23.97 -8.10 -7.39
N THR A 133 -24.00 -9.02 -6.42
CA THR A 133 -23.36 -8.85 -5.11
C THR A 133 -22.14 -9.76 -5.00
N TYR A 134 -21.05 -9.19 -4.49
CA TYR A 134 -19.78 -9.88 -4.31
C TYR A 134 -19.53 -10.17 -2.85
N THR A 135 -19.01 -11.36 -2.57
CA THR A 135 -18.56 -11.75 -1.24
C THR A 135 -17.20 -12.43 -1.34
N SER A 136 -16.45 -12.41 -0.27
CA SER A 136 -15.14 -13.07 -0.20
C SER A 136 -15.06 -13.95 1.04
N GLU A 137 -14.18 -14.95 0.97
CA GLU A 137 -13.79 -15.73 2.14
C GLU A 137 -12.34 -16.17 1.99
N VAL A 138 -11.63 -16.28 3.11
CA VAL A 138 -10.33 -16.97 3.16
C VAL A 138 -10.55 -18.36 3.76
N LYS A 139 -10.17 -19.39 3.02
CA LYS A 139 -10.26 -20.78 3.46
C LYS A 139 -9.10 -21.60 2.90
N ASP A 140 -8.48 -22.41 3.75
CA ASP A 140 -7.39 -23.33 3.36
C ASP A 140 -6.26 -22.61 2.59
N ARG A 141 -5.84 -21.41 3.06
CA ARG A 141 -4.85 -20.53 2.42
C ARG A 141 -5.23 -20.03 1.01
N THR A 142 -6.51 -20.02 0.70
CA THR A 142 -7.05 -19.49 -0.55
C THR A 142 -8.02 -18.37 -0.25
N LEU A 143 -7.80 -17.19 -0.81
CA LEU A 143 -8.81 -16.15 -0.89
C LEU A 143 -9.71 -16.47 -2.08
N ARG A 144 -11.01 -16.61 -1.84
CA ARG A 144 -12.02 -16.82 -2.87
C ARG A 144 -12.96 -15.64 -2.95
N LEU A 145 -13.23 -15.20 -4.17
CA LEU A 145 -14.21 -14.19 -4.49
C LEU A 145 -15.42 -14.85 -5.16
N PHE A 146 -16.61 -14.50 -4.72
CA PHE A 146 -17.88 -14.98 -5.27
C PHE A 146 -18.70 -13.81 -5.81
N ALA A 147 -19.42 -14.07 -6.91
CA ALA A 147 -20.43 -13.19 -7.47
C ALA A 147 -21.79 -13.92 -7.41
N ASP A 148 -22.75 -13.40 -6.66
CA ASP A 148 -24.04 -14.03 -6.37
C ASP A 148 -23.91 -15.51 -5.93
N GLY A 149 -22.86 -15.81 -5.15
CA GLY A 149 -22.55 -17.14 -4.62
C GLY A 149 -21.83 -18.07 -5.60
N GLN A 150 -21.54 -17.65 -6.83
CA GLN A 150 -20.72 -18.40 -7.77
C GLN A 150 -19.26 -17.96 -7.69
N LEU A 151 -18.32 -18.91 -7.71
CA LEU A 151 -16.89 -18.60 -7.68
C LEU A 151 -16.51 -17.75 -8.91
N ALA A 152 -15.98 -16.55 -8.64
CA ALA A 152 -15.60 -15.57 -9.64
C ALA A 152 -14.07 -15.43 -9.77
N GLY A 153 -13.32 -15.69 -8.70
CA GLY A 153 -11.87 -15.68 -8.69
C GLY A 153 -11.31 -16.32 -7.43
N GLU A 154 -10.06 -16.75 -7.49
CA GLU A 154 -9.33 -17.25 -6.33
C GLU A 154 -7.84 -17.00 -6.47
N ILE A 155 -7.18 -16.77 -5.34
CA ILE A 155 -5.71 -16.63 -5.26
C ILE A 155 -5.19 -17.32 -4.00
N GLU A 156 -3.91 -17.64 -3.99
CA GLU A 156 -3.23 -18.11 -2.79
C GLU A 156 -2.93 -16.93 -1.86
N VAL A 157 -3.08 -17.16 -0.55
CA VAL A 157 -2.72 -16.23 0.51
C VAL A 157 -1.91 -16.94 1.58
N GLU A 158 -1.21 -16.17 2.41
CA GLU A 158 -0.44 -16.67 3.54
C GLU A 158 -1.35 -17.20 4.66
N GLU A 159 -0.75 -17.87 5.64
CA GLU A 159 -1.46 -18.25 6.87
C GLU A 159 -1.69 -17.03 7.78
N GLY A 160 -2.67 -17.12 8.69
CA GLY A 160 -2.94 -16.05 9.65
C GLY A 160 -3.60 -14.80 9.03
N VAL A 161 -4.29 -14.97 7.91
CA VAL A 161 -4.99 -13.88 7.20
C VAL A 161 -6.47 -13.88 7.57
N SER A 162 -6.97 -12.71 7.96
CA SER A 162 -8.38 -12.40 8.15
C SER A 162 -8.92 -11.57 6.99
N GLU A 163 -10.15 -11.84 6.57
CA GLU A 163 -10.83 -11.14 5.47
C GLU A 163 -11.86 -10.15 6.02
N HIS A 164 -11.96 -8.97 5.40
CA HIS A 164 -12.76 -7.84 5.89
C HIS A 164 -13.85 -7.36 4.91
N GLY A 165 -14.15 -8.15 3.88
CA GLY A 165 -15.18 -7.87 2.90
C GLY A 165 -14.63 -7.55 1.51
N ALA A 166 -15.54 -7.55 0.55
CA ALA A 166 -15.31 -7.11 -0.81
C ALA A 166 -15.97 -5.74 -1.08
N ALA A 167 -15.33 -4.93 -1.91
CA ALA A 167 -15.89 -3.69 -2.46
C ALA A 167 -15.65 -3.63 -3.97
N VAL A 168 -16.70 -3.34 -4.73
CA VAL A 168 -16.60 -3.18 -6.19
C VAL A 168 -16.23 -1.74 -6.51
N THR A 169 -15.15 -1.55 -7.25
CA THR A 169 -14.64 -0.23 -7.64
C THR A 169 -14.67 -0.08 -9.15
N LYS A 170 -14.23 1.07 -9.67
CA LYS A 170 -14.11 1.27 -11.14
C LYS A 170 -13.03 0.41 -11.79
N THR A 171 -12.09 -0.12 -11.02
CA THR A 171 -10.93 -0.87 -11.53
C THR A 171 -11.02 -2.37 -11.29
N GLY A 172 -12.00 -2.84 -10.51
CA GLY A 172 -12.14 -4.24 -10.15
C GLY A 172 -12.83 -4.44 -8.80
N VAL A 173 -12.85 -5.68 -8.34
CA VAL A 173 -13.39 -6.05 -7.03
C VAL A 173 -12.24 -6.14 -6.04
N VAL A 174 -12.22 -5.23 -5.07
CA VAL A 174 -11.19 -5.13 -4.04
C VAL A 174 -11.60 -5.96 -2.84
N VAL A 175 -10.70 -6.80 -2.34
CA VAL A 175 -10.85 -7.51 -1.07
C VAL A 175 -9.79 -6.99 -0.10
N GLU A 176 -10.21 -6.67 1.12
CA GLU A 176 -9.32 -6.27 2.21
C GLU A 176 -8.96 -7.47 3.08
N LEU A 177 -7.66 -7.62 3.33
CA LEU A 177 -7.08 -8.66 4.16
C LEU A 177 -6.25 -8.01 5.28
N GLU A 178 -6.37 -8.53 6.49
CA GLU A 178 -5.53 -8.15 7.63
C GLU A 178 -4.71 -9.36 8.08
N TYR A 179 -3.44 -9.12 8.39
CA TYR A 179 -2.52 -10.15 8.88
C TYR A 179 -2.33 -9.97 10.38
N ASP A 180 -2.36 -11.08 11.11
CA ASP A 180 -2.01 -11.07 12.53
C ASP A 180 -0.55 -10.59 12.70
N SER A 181 -0.35 -9.48 13.42
CA SER A 181 0.96 -8.84 13.64
C SER A 181 1.88 -9.62 14.61
N SER A 182 1.66 -10.92 14.74
CA SER A 182 2.41 -11.83 15.60
C SER A 182 3.08 -12.94 14.80
N HIS A 183 4.12 -12.59 14.07
CA HIS A 183 5.25 -13.50 13.93
C HIS A 183 6.23 -13.21 15.08
N ASP A 184 5.84 -13.57 16.31
CA ASP A 184 6.82 -13.84 17.38
C ASP A 184 7.54 -15.12 16.96
N ASN A 185 8.58 -15.00 16.12
CA ASN A 185 9.60 -16.02 16.02
C ASN A 185 10.51 -15.89 17.26
N ASP A 186 9.99 -16.31 18.40
CA ASP A 186 10.83 -16.81 19.50
C ASP A 186 11.41 -18.16 19.04
N GLN A 187 12.57 -18.13 18.39
CA GLN A 187 13.52 -19.26 18.33
C GLN A 187 14.96 -18.78 18.51
#